data_AF-A0A7Y0CTP3-F1
#
_entry.id   AF-A0A7Y0CTP3-F1
#
_cell.length_a   1.000
_cell.length_b   1.000
_cell.length_c   1.000
_cell.angle_alpha   90.00
_cell.angle_beta   90.00
_cell.angle_gamma   90.00
#
_symmetry.space_group_name_H-M   'P 1'
#
loop_
_entity.id
_entity.type
_entity.pdbx_description
1 polymer ?
#
loop_
_entity_poly.entity_id
_entity_poly.type
_entity_poly.pdbx_seq_one_letter_code
_entity_poly.pdbx_strand_id
1 'polypeptide(L)'
;MSPHTEWLVGNDRARAALGLSAGSDLAMLGRPGESGPPTVLDLVSPVGERVDFDGPAAGAMVALADLASATDSFPLVVAAADLSISFPAVLDLLDKPGVATGVQVVLPESVDHGLAHLTAARVGGDGKLVESVGTAGYVVTRPNRVLPGLLRVAPGHRAAAAAAWREAAVVAPADADPFALAVLALVRSGIPVQAVPLGPFAFSRGDSSADGAAGGPWRQRLRGASRGGDGFFSTYAVRPLSRKVTGIGLRLGWSPNAVTAASVALGVLAAGLVATGSRGLWVVASVLVQVSLVIDCVDG
;
A
#
# COMPACT_ATOMS: atom_id res chain seq x y z
N MET A 1 3.00 -24.15 6.94
CA MET A 1 2.83 -23.96 5.48
C MET A 1 4.23 -24.00 4.87
N SER A 2 4.53 -24.93 3.95
CA SER A 2 5.93 -25.20 3.56
C SER A 2 6.61 -23.99 2.89
N PRO A 3 7.85 -23.64 3.28
CA PRO A 3 8.63 -22.54 2.69
C PRO A 3 8.85 -22.70 1.17
N HIS A 4 8.73 -23.93 0.66
CA HIS A 4 8.79 -24.28 -0.77
C HIS A 4 7.65 -23.72 -1.64
N THR A 5 6.74 -22.89 -1.15
CA THR A 5 5.64 -22.37 -1.99
C THR A 5 5.73 -20.87 -2.27
N GLU A 6 6.55 -20.13 -1.52
CA GLU A 6 6.78 -18.69 -1.76
C GLU A 6 7.81 -18.40 -2.85
N TRP A 7 8.80 -19.27 -3.10
CA TRP A 7 9.77 -19.09 -4.21
C TRP A 7 9.11 -18.96 -5.59
N LEU A 8 7.85 -19.38 -5.71
CA LEU A 8 7.08 -19.27 -6.96
C LEU A 8 6.61 -17.84 -7.27
N VAL A 9 6.59 -16.91 -6.31
CA VAL A 9 6.08 -15.55 -6.53
C VAL A 9 7.23 -14.56 -6.74
N GLY A 10 7.61 -14.35 -7.99
CA GLY A 10 8.65 -13.39 -8.37
C GLY A 10 10.06 -13.78 -7.97
N ASN A 11 11.05 -13.21 -8.67
CA ASN A 11 12.47 -13.27 -8.31
C ASN A 11 12.84 -12.11 -7.36
N ASP A 12 14.11 -12.03 -6.96
CA ASP A 12 14.59 -10.98 -6.04
C ASP A 12 14.32 -9.58 -6.57
N ARG A 13 14.46 -9.37 -7.88
CA ARG A 13 14.14 -8.10 -8.54
C ARG A 13 12.66 -7.71 -8.41
N ALA A 14 11.75 -8.68 -8.52
CA ALA A 14 10.31 -8.45 -8.34
C ALA A 14 9.92 -8.14 -6.89
N ARG A 15 10.80 -8.48 -5.93
CA ARG A 15 10.59 -8.23 -4.49
C ARG A 15 11.43 -7.08 -3.95
N ALA A 16 12.33 -6.54 -4.77
CA ALA A 16 13.19 -5.43 -4.41
C ALA A 16 12.36 -4.18 -4.10
N ALA A 17 12.83 -3.39 -3.15
CA ALA A 17 12.38 -2.02 -2.97
C ALA A 17 12.71 -1.22 -4.25
N LEU A 18 11.76 -0.42 -4.72
CA LEU A 18 11.88 0.42 -5.91
C LEU A 18 11.39 1.83 -5.56
N GLY A 19 11.54 2.79 -6.47
CA GLY A 19 10.92 4.11 -6.34
C GLY A 19 11.14 4.77 -4.97
N LEU A 20 10.05 4.92 -4.22
CA LEU A 20 10.02 5.65 -2.95
C LEU A 20 10.29 4.75 -1.74
N SER A 21 10.19 3.42 -1.90
CA SER A 21 10.65 2.46 -0.89
C SER A 21 12.17 2.21 -0.94
N ALA A 22 12.85 2.64 -2.01
CA ALA A 22 14.30 2.52 -2.12
C ALA A 22 15.09 3.56 -1.29
N GLY A 23 14.42 4.54 -0.67
CA GLY A 23 15.05 5.52 0.20
C GLY A 23 14.09 6.54 0.79
N SER A 24 14.15 6.71 2.11
CA SER A 24 13.33 7.67 2.86
C SER A 24 14.04 8.12 4.14
N ASP A 25 13.54 9.19 4.77
CA ASP A 25 13.69 9.38 6.22
C ASP A 25 12.64 8.51 6.92
N LEU A 26 12.91 8.08 8.14
CA LEU A 26 11.99 7.25 8.93
C LEU A 26 11.76 7.86 10.31
N ALA A 27 10.50 8.07 10.67
CA ALA A 27 10.09 8.42 12.03
C ALA A 27 9.26 7.29 12.65
N MET A 28 9.71 6.78 13.79
CA MET A 28 8.98 5.81 14.61
C MET A 28 8.38 6.53 15.82
N LEU A 29 7.05 6.47 15.98
CA LEU A 29 6.33 7.22 17.01
C LEU A 29 5.73 6.30 18.07
N GLY A 30 6.04 6.58 19.33
CA GLY A 30 5.53 5.86 20.49
C GLY A 30 6.46 4.74 20.96
N ARG A 31 5.94 3.87 21.83
CA ARG A 31 6.70 2.73 22.36
C ARG A 31 6.71 1.57 21.39
N PRO A 32 7.84 0.88 21.22
CA PRO A 32 7.87 -0.41 20.53
C PRO A 32 6.93 -1.40 21.22
N GLY A 33 6.28 -2.26 20.43
CA GLY A 33 5.50 -3.37 20.96
C GLY A 33 6.38 -4.44 21.59
N GLU A 34 5.79 -5.40 22.30
CA GLU A 34 6.50 -6.54 22.92
C GLU A 34 7.30 -7.38 21.91
N SER A 35 6.91 -7.32 20.63
CA SER A 35 7.58 -8.00 19.52
C SER A 35 8.89 -7.32 19.07
N GLY A 36 9.23 -6.17 19.65
CA GLY A 36 10.29 -5.28 19.16
C GLY A 36 9.80 -4.33 18.05
N PRO A 37 10.64 -3.40 17.58
CA PRO A 37 10.29 -2.50 16.48
C PRO A 37 9.98 -3.30 15.21
N PRO A 38 9.09 -2.83 14.32
CA PRO A 38 8.83 -3.47 13.03
C PRO A 38 10.12 -3.65 12.23
N THR A 39 10.67 -4.86 12.26
CA THR A 39 11.86 -5.27 11.49
C THR A 39 11.67 -5.01 9.99
N VAL A 40 10.41 -4.96 9.55
CA VAL A 40 10.01 -4.77 8.16
C VAL A 40 10.30 -3.36 7.65
N LEU A 41 10.25 -2.33 8.49
CA LEU A 41 10.59 -0.97 8.07
C LEU A 41 12.11 -0.77 7.98
N ASP A 42 12.89 -1.52 8.75
CA ASP A 42 14.36 -1.53 8.64
C ASP A 42 14.83 -2.14 7.31
N LEU A 43 14.02 -3.02 6.70
CA LEU A 43 14.27 -3.58 5.37
C LEU A 43 14.06 -2.55 4.25
N VAL A 44 13.26 -1.51 4.50
CA VAL A 44 13.12 -0.36 3.63
C VAL A 44 14.28 0.57 3.97
N SER A 45 15.47 0.32 3.42
CA SER A 45 16.70 1.06 3.77
C SER A 45 16.46 2.58 3.73
N PRO A 46 16.36 3.26 4.89
CA PRO A 46 16.30 4.71 4.87
C PRO A 46 17.64 5.19 4.29
N VAL A 47 17.57 6.09 3.32
CA VAL A 47 18.76 6.75 2.78
C VAL A 47 19.12 7.95 3.66
N GLY A 48 18.16 8.47 4.42
CA GLY A 48 18.33 9.59 5.33
C GLY A 48 18.39 9.21 6.80
N GLU A 49 17.88 10.09 7.63
CA GLU A 49 17.85 10.01 9.07
C GLU A 49 16.68 9.15 9.57
N ARG A 50 16.94 8.40 10.64
CA ARG A 50 15.94 7.69 11.40
C ARG A 50 15.79 8.32 12.78
N VAL A 51 14.56 8.66 13.13
CA VAL A 51 14.20 9.21 14.45
C VAL A 51 13.19 8.29 15.11
N ASP A 52 13.58 7.71 16.24
CA ASP A 52 12.67 6.95 17.09
C ASP A 52 12.30 7.81 18.30
N PHE A 53 11.01 8.12 18.46
CA PHE A 53 10.51 9.02 19.49
C PHE A 53 9.49 8.32 20.40
N ASP A 54 9.86 8.13 21.66
CA ASP A 54 8.95 7.71 22.75
C ASP A 54 8.75 8.87 23.72
N GLY A 55 7.58 9.51 23.66
CA GLY A 55 7.25 10.65 24.51
C GLY A 55 5.88 11.26 24.19
N PRO A 56 5.56 12.43 24.76
CA PRO A 56 4.29 13.11 24.54
C PRO A 56 4.08 13.50 23.07
N ALA A 57 2.82 13.53 22.63
CA ALA A 57 2.45 13.84 21.25
C ALA A 57 3.00 15.20 20.77
N ALA A 58 3.07 16.20 21.64
CA ALA A 58 3.67 17.50 21.32
C ALA A 58 5.14 17.37 20.87
N GLY A 59 5.94 16.60 21.62
CA GLY A 59 7.35 16.37 21.29
C GLY A 59 7.52 15.56 20.01
N ALA A 60 6.64 14.58 19.78
CA ALA A 60 6.62 13.81 18.53
C ALA A 60 6.38 14.74 17.32
N MET A 61 5.45 15.69 17.43
CA MET A 61 5.18 16.64 16.35
C MET A 61 6.37 17.58 16.08
N VAL A 62 7.09 18.00 17.11
CA VAL A 62 8.33 18.79 16.95
C VAL A 62 9.39 17.97 16.23
N ALA A 63 9.64 16.73 16.67
CA ALA A 63 10.61 15.84 16.04
C ALA A 63 10.27 15.56 14.56
N LEU A 64 9.00 15.29 14.26
CA LEU A 64 8.52 15.14 12.89
C LEU A 64 8.72 16.41 12.05
N ALA A 65 8.46 17.58 12.62
CA ALA A 65 8.61 18.85 11.91
C ALA A 65 10.07 19.15 11.58
N ASP A 66 10.99 18.88 12.52
CA ASP A 66 12.41 19.08 12.30
C ASP A 66 12.95 18.10 11.27
N LEU A 67 12.58 16.80 11.37
CA LEU A 67 12.93 15.80 10.38
C LEU A 67 12.37 16.17 8.99
N ALA A 68 11.09 16.54 8.88
CA ALA A 68 10.51 16.96 7.60
C ALA A 68 11.17 18.20 7.00
N SER A 69 11.68 19.12 7.83
CA SER A 69 12.37 20.34 7.37
C SER A 69 13.82 20.10 6.92
N ALA A 70 14.43 18.97 7.31
CA ALA A 70 15.84 18.70 7.05
C ALA A 70 16.17 18.54 5.56
N THR A 71 15.24 18.01 4.76
CA THR A 71 15.39 17.79 3.32
C THR A 71 14.04 17.62 2.64
N ASP A 72 13.99 17.85 1.33
CA ASP A 72 12.86 17.56 0.45
C ASP A 72 13.25 16.63 -0.72
N SER A 73 14.43 16.01 -0.64
CA SER A 73 14.98 15.18 -1.73
C SER A 73 14.33 13.81 -1.83
N PHE A 74 13.81 13.29 -0.72
CA PHE A 74 13.21 11.96 -0.64
C PHE A 74 12.05 11.96 0.38
N PRO A 75 11.14 10.97 0.29
CA PRO A 75 9.96 10.93 1.16
C PRO A 75 10.32 10.78 2.64
N LEU A 76 9.38 11.14 3.50
CA LEU A 76 9.41 10.84 4.93
C LEU A 76 8.37 9.77 5.23
N VAL A 77 8.81 8.63 5.77
CA VAL A 77 7.94 7.57 6.28
C VAL A 77 7.75 7.78 7.77
N VAL A 78 6.49 7.72 8.21
CA VAL A 78 6.11 7.81 9.61
C VAL A 78 5.37 6.55 9.98
N ALA A 79 5.78 5.89 11.04
CA ALA A 79 5.15 4.67 11.52
C ALA A 79 4.91 4.72 13.04
N ALA A 80 3.84 4.07 13.48
CA ALA A 80 3.67 3.78 14.90
C ALA A 80 4.71 2.73 15.30
N ALA A 81 5.39 2.95 16.44
CA ALA A 81 6.49 2.10 16.88
C ALA A 81 6.05 0.67 17.25
N ASP A 82 4.77 0.50 17.60
CA ASP A 82 4.13 -0.76 17.95
C ASP A 82 3.43 -1.47 16.76
N LEU A 83 3.52 -0.92 15.55
CA LEU A 83 2.98 -1.55 14.36
C LEU A 83 3.85 -2.74 13.94
N SER A 84 3.23 -3.90 13.77
CA SER A 84 3.78 -5.02 13.00
C SER A 84 2.96 -5.21 11.74
N ILE A 85 3.61 -5.33 10.59
CA ILE A 85 2.92 -5.38 9.30
C ILE A 85 3.72 -6.18 8.26
N SER A 86 3.01 -6.84 7.35
CA SER A 86 3.63 -7.59 6.25
C SER A 86 4.42 -6.69 5.28
N PHE A 87 5.61 -7.10 4.87
CA PHE A 87 6.46 -6.33 3.93
C PHE A 87 5.77 -5.93 2.61
N PRO A 88 5.01 -6.80 1.92
CA PRO A 88 4.21 -6.39 0.76
C PRO A 88 3.28 -5.21 1.00
N ALA A 89 2.69 -5.10 2.20
CA ALA A 89 1.79 -4.02 2.55
C ALA A 89 2.52 -2.67 2.68
N VAL A 90 3.77 -2.71 3.17
CA VAL A 90 4.65 -1.54 3.21
C VAL A 90 4.95 -1.09 1.78
N LEU A 91 5.36 -2.01 0.91
CA LEU A 91 5.60 -1.70 -0.51
C LEU A 91 4.35 -1.14 -1.21
N ASP A 92 3.17 -1.67 -0.90
CA ASP A 92 1.90 -1.21 -1.48
C ASP A 92 1.49 0.20 -1.02
N LEU A 93 2.07 0.73 0.07
CA LEU A 93 1.97 2.14 0.43
C LEU A 93 3.08 2.98 -0.21
N LEU A 94 4.33 2.50 -0.11
CA LEU A 94 5.50 3.27 -0.47
C LEU A 94 5.60 3.45 -1.99
N ASP A 95 5.39 2.39 -2.76
CA ASP A 95 5.62 2.38 -4.21
C ASP A 95 4.35 2.53 -5.05
N LYS A 96 3.20 2.82 -4.43
CA LYS A 96 1.94 2.95 -5.15
C LYS A 96 2.00 4.11 -6.16
N PRO A 97 1.92 3.84 -7.47
CA PRO A 97 1.98 4.90 -8.48
C PRO A 97 0.82 5.89 -8.34
N GLY A 98 1.10 7.17 -8.57
CA GLY A 98 0.08 8.24 -8.51
C GLY A 98 -0.33 8.65 -7.09
N VAL A 99 0.19 7.99 -6.05
CA VAL A 99 0.02 8.43 -4.67
C VAL A 99 1.16 9.39 -4.33
N ALA A 100 0.84 10.64 -3.99
CA ALA A 100 1.85 11.60 -3.57
C ALA A 100 2.13 11.46 -2.07
N THR A 101 1.19 11.80 -1.19
CA THR A 101 1.20 11.50 0.25
C THR A 101 0.07 10.52 0.53
N GLY A 102 0.33 9.49 1.32
CA GLY A 102 -0.65 8.45 1.56
C GLY A 102 -0.50 7.84 2.95
N VAL A 103 -1.62 7.49 3.54
CA VAL A 103 -1.69 6.76 4.81
C VAL A 103 -2.37 5.43 4.57
N GLN A 104 -1.89 4.40 5.24
CA GLN A 104 -2.55 3.11 5.19
C GLN A 104 -3.88 3.17 5.94
N VAL A 105 -4.91 2.51 5.41
CA VAL A 105 -6.23 2.44 6.02
C VAL A 105 -6.76 1.01 5.99
N VAL A 106 -7.54 0.65 7.00
CA VAL A 106 -8.21 -0.66 7.09
C VAL A 106 -9.72 -0.45 7.19
N LEU A 107 -10.47 -1.37 6.59
CA LEU A 107 -11.91 -1.47 6.78
C LEU A 107 -12.20 -1.98 8.21
N PRO A 108 -13.09 -1.35 8.99
CA PRO A 108 -13.38 -1.81 10.36
C PRO A 108 -13.76 -3.29 10.44
N GLU A 109 -14.50 -3.80 9.45
CA GLU A 109 -14.91 -5.20 9.33
C GLU A 109 -13.78 -6.18 8.97
N SER A 110 -12.59 -5.69 8.62
CA SER A 110 -11.40 -6.50 8.35
C SER A 110 -10.45 -6.57 9.54
N VAL A 111 -10.86 -6.04 10.71
CA VAL A 111 -10.10 -6.11 11.96
C VAL A 111 -10.66 -7.25 12.80
N ASP A 112 -9.81 -8.22 13.14
CA ASP A 112 -10.20 -9.43 13.85
C ASP A 112 -10.29 -9.18 15.37
N HIS A 113 -9.36 -8.38 15.90
CA HIS A 113 -9.27 -8.08 17.33
C HIS A 113 -8.99 -6.59 17.58
N GLY A 114 -9.52 -6.06 18.69
CA GLY A 114 -9.12 -4.77 19.23
C GLY A 114 -9.55 -3.52 18.45
N LEU A 115 -10.53 -3.59 17.55
CA LEU A 115 -10.98 -2.46 16.70
C LEU A 115 -11.14 -1.12 17.46
N ALA A 116 -11.64 -1.15 18.70
CA ALA A 116 -11.85 0.05 19.52
C ALA A 116 -10.55 0.78 19.93
N HIS A 117 -9.40 0.10 19.84
CA HIS A 117 -8.08 0.66 20.14
C HIS A 117 -7.42 1.28 18.90
N LEU A 118 -8.00 1.11 17.70
CA LEU A 118 -7.50 1.75 16.49
C LEU A 118 -8.12 3.13 16.29
N THR A 119 -7.31 4.01 15.72
CA THR A 119 -7.73 5.37 15.40
C THR A 119 -8.76 5.35 14.27
N ALA A 120 -9.98 5.79 14.58
CA ALA A 120 -11.05 5.96 13.60
C ALA A 120 -10.70 7.07 12.59
N ALA A 121 -11.05 6.84 11.33
CA ALA A 121 -10.88 7.79 10.25
C ALA A 121 -12.10 7.81 9.32
N ARG A 122 -12.25 8.95 8.65
CA ARG A 122 -13.22 9.16 7.58
C ARG A 122 -12.47 9.28 6.28
N VAL A 123 -12.80 8.42 5.32
CA VAL A 123 -12.39 8.53 3.92
C VAL A 123 -13.60 8.98 3.10
N GLY A 124 -13.35 9.86 2.13
CA GLY A 124 -14.38 10.41 1.25
C GLY A 124 -15.13 9.36 0.44
N GLY A 125 -16.27 9.77 -0.12
CA GLY A 125 -17.17 8.88 -0.84
C GLY A 125 -16.55 8.21 -2.07
N ASP A 126 -15.51 8.82 -2.65
CA ASP A 126 -14.73 8.28 -3.75
C ASP A 126 -13.65 7.27 -3.31
N GLY A 127 -13.46 7.10 -2.00
CA GLY A 127 -12.49 6.19 -1.40
C GLY A 127 -11.04 6.67 -1.49
N LYS A 128 -10.76 7.91 -1.92
CA LYS A 128 -9.40 8.35 -2.27
C LYS A 128 -8.71 9.13 -1.17
N LEU A 129 -9.41 10.06 -0.51
CA LEU A 129 -8.81 10.99 0.45
C LEU A 129 -9.30 10.75 1.87
N VAL A 130 -8.40 10.87 2.83
CA VAL A 130 -8.76 10.97 4.25
C VAL A 130 -9.30 12.37 4.52
N GLU A 131 -10.55 12.45 4.96
CA GLU A 131 -11.26 13.70 5.26
C GLU A 131 -11.15 14.06 6.74
N SER A 132 -11.02 13.08 7.63
CA SER A 132 -10.94 13.30 9.07
C SER A 132 -10.30 12.11 9.79
N VAL A 133 -9.64 12.37 10.91
CA VAL A 133 -8.97 11.38 11.76
C VAL A 133 -9.33 11.68 13.21
N GLY A 134 -9.58 10.63 13.98
CA GLY A 134 -9.89 10.74 15.40
C GLY A 134 -8.63 10.98 16.21
N THR A 135 -8.75 11.75 17.28
CA THR A 135 -7.72 11.83 18.33
C THR A 135 -8.38 12.24 19.64
N ALA A 136 -7.63 12.24 20.74
CA ALA A 136 -8.10 12.82 21.99
C ALA A 136 -8.57 14.27 21.74
N GLY A 137 -9.86 14.55 21.97
CA GLY A 137 -10.46 15.86 21.70
C GLY A 137 -11.03 16.09 20.29
N TYR A 138 -10.90 15.14 19.35
CA TYR A 138 -11.54 15.22 18.04
C TYR A 138 -12.27 13.92 17.67
N VAL A 139 -13.59 14.01 17.60
CA VAL A 139 -14.47 12.89 17.25
C VAL A 139 -14.77 12.91 15.75
N VAL A 140 -14.54 11.78 15.09
CA VAL A 140 -14.85 11.62 13.66
C VAL A 140 -16.34 11.39 13.47
N THR A 141 -16.98 12.19 12.61
CA THR A 141 -18.37 11.96 12.22
C THR A 141 -18.45 10.84 11.17
N ARG A 142 -19.27 9.82 11.43
CA ARG A 142 -19.49 8.67 10.53
C ARG A 142 -18.17 8.04 10.05
N PRO A 143 -17.30 7.57 10.97
CA PRO A 143 -16.05 6.92 10.59
C PRO A 143 -16.34 5.69 9.72
N ASN A 144 -15.50 5.46 8.72
CA ASN A 144 -15.63 4.31 7.80
C ASN A 144 -14.31 3.57 7.59
N ARG A 145 -13.23 4.02 8.22
CA ARG A 145 -11.91 3.40 8.18
C ARG A 145 -11.25 3.50 9.55
N VAL A 146 -10.19 2.73 9.74
CA VAL A 146 -9.27 2.87 10.86
C VAL A 146 -7.82 2.93 10.36
N LEU A 147 -6.94 3.53 11.15
CA LEU A 147 -5.52 3.69 10.82
C LEU A 147 -4.67 2.62 11.53
N PRO A 148 -3.96 1.76 10.79
CA PRO A 148 -3.07 0.75 11.35
C PRO A 148 -1.71 1.33 11.76
N GLY A 149 -1.33 2.55 11.34
CA GLY A 149 -0.10 3.20 11.83
C GLY A 149 1.03 3.38 10.82
N LEU A 150 0.76 3.46 9.51
CA LEU A 150 1.80 3.71 8.49
C LEU A 150 1.42 4.86 7.55
N LEU A 151 2.30 5.84 7.41
CA LEU A 151 2.14 7.06 6.62
C LEU A 151 3.40 7.29 5.76
N ARG A 152 3.20 7.74 4.52
CA ARG A 152 4.25 8.28 3.67
C ARG A 152 3.93 9.71 3.27
N VAL A 153 4.85 10.62 3.58
CA VAL A 153 4.83 12.02 3.14
C VAL A 153 5.70 12.17 1.90
N ALA A 154 5.12 12.73 0.84
CA ALA A 154 5.84 13.00 -0.41
C ALA A 154 6.95 14.03 -0.17
N PRO A 155 8.08 13.97 -0.90
CA PRO A 155 9.13 14.97 -0.77
C PRO A 155 8.60 16.42 -0.93
N GLY A 156 7.77 16.66 -1.95
CA GLY A 156 7.16 17.96 -2.20
C GLY A 156 6.11 18.43 -1.18
N HIS A 157 5.69 17.58 -0.24
CA HIS A 157 4.77 17.96 0.86
C HIS A 157 5.50 18.15 2.21
N ARG A 158 6.80 17.86 2.30
CA ARG A 158 7.53 17.86 3.58
C ARG A 158 7.56 19.22 4.26
N ALA A 159 7.82 20.30 3.53
CA ALA A 159 7.84 21.64 4.11
C ALA A 159 6.47 22.05 4.69
N ALA A 160 5.38 21.74 3.97
CA ALA A 160 4.02 22.00 4.46
C ALA A 160 3.65 21.09 5.64
N ALA A 161 4.09 19.82 5.62
CA ALA A 161 3.92 18.89 6.72
C ALA A 161 4.63 19.37 7.99
N ALA A 162 5.86 19.89 7.85
CA ALA A 162 6.62 20.43 8.96
C ALA A 162 5.90 21.62 9.63
N ALA A 163 5.39 22.56 8.84
CA ALA A 163 4.59 23.67 9.37
C ALA A 163 3.34 23.17 10.10
N ALA A 164 2.59 22.23 9.51
CA ALA A 164 1.40 21.65 10.11
C ALA A 164 1.70 20.93 11.45
N TRP A 165 2.81 20.20 11.53
CA TRP A 165 3.21 19.53 12.76
C TRP A 165 3.69 20.51 13.83
N ARG A 166 4.38 21.61 13.46
CA ARG A 166 4.71 22.66 14.44
C ARG A 166 3.47 23.28 15.05
N GLU A 167 2.45 23.57 14.25
CA GLU A 167 1.17 24.08 14.77
C GLU A 167 0.47 23.03 15.66
N ALA A 168 0.44 21.77 15.22
CA ALA A 168 -0.15 20.69 16.00
C ALA A 168 0.55 20.47 17.35
N ALA A 169 1.87 20.68 17.42
CA ALA A 169 2.65 20.55 18.65
C ALA A 169 2.19 21.50 19.76
N VAL A 170 1.77 22.72 19.40
CA VAL A 170 1.33 23.76 20.36
C VAL A 170 0.03 23.38 21.06
N VAL A 171 -0.85 22.67 20.35
CA VAL A 171 -2.21 22.32 20.83
C VAL A 171 -2.38 20.82 21.05
N ALA A 172 -1.29 20.06 21.05
CA ALA A 172 -1.31 18.61 21.18
C ALA A 172 -1.88 18.19 22.55
N PRO A 173 -2.95 17.38 22.58
CA PRO A 173 -3.41 16.76 23.82
C PRO A 173 -2.32 15.86 24.41
N ALA A 174 -2.23 15.81 25.74
CA ALA A 174 -1.18 15.05 26.42
C ALA A 174 -1.28 13.53 26.19
N ASP A 175 -2.50 13.03 25.99
CA ASP A 175 -2.88 11.63 25.81
C ASP A 175 -3.17 11.26 24.34
N ALA A 176 -2.91 12.17 23.40
CA ALA A 176 -3.12 11.89 21.99
C ALA A 176 -2.15 10.80 21.48
N ASP A 177 -2.67 9.90 20.64
CA ASP A 177 -1.83 9.04 19.81
C ASP A 177 -1.01 9.92 18.85
N PRO A 178 0.34 9.93 18.95
CA PRO A 178 1.19 10.79 18.14
C PRO A 178 1.05 10.50 16.65
N PHE A 179 0.83 9.24 16.25
CA PHE A 179 0.62 8.89 14.85
C PHE A 179 -0.71 9.47 14.34
N ALA A 180 -1.79 9.29 15.11
CA ALA A 180 -3.10 9.85 14.77
C ALA A 180 -3.06 11.38 14.63
N LEU A 181 -2.38 12.06 15.57
CA LEU A 181 -2.19 13.50 15.53
C LEU A 181 -1.38 13.94 14.30
N ALA A 182 -0.32 13.19 13.94
CA ALA A 182 0.47 13.48 12.74
C ALA A 182 -0.41 13.49 11.49
N VAL A 183 -1.24 12.45 11.30
CA VAL A 183 -2.12 12.35 10.12
C VAL A 183 -3.20 13.43 10.16
N LEU A 184 -3.80 13.68 11.33
CA LEU A 184 -4.80 14.72 11.50
C LEU A 184 -4.26 16.11 11.14
N ALA A 185 -3.04 16.43 11.54
CA ALA A 185 -2.39 17.70 11.23
C ALA A 185 -2.25 17.92 9.73
N LEU A 186 -1.83 16.89 8.97
CA LEU A 186 -1.73 16.96 7.51
C LEU A 186 -3.10 17.17 6.84
N VAL A 187 -4.12 16.43 7.29
CA VAL A 187 -5.48 16.55 6.74
C VAL A 187 -6.04 17.95 7.00
N ARG A 188 -5.85 18.49 8.22
CA ARG A 188 -6.35 19.81 8.62
C ARG A 188 -5.60 20.97 7.96
N SER A 189 -4.34 20.79 7.60
CA SER A 189 -3.56 21.80 6.86
C SER A 189 -3.85 21.84 5.37
N GLY A 190 -4.72 20.92 4.87
CA GLY A 190 -5.12 20.86 3.46
C GLY A 190 -4.18 20.04 2.59
N ILE A 191 -3.21 19.32 3.16
CA ILE A 191 -2.37 18.39 2.40
C ILE A 191 -3.23 17.18 2.00
N PRO A 192 -3.34 16.83 0.71
CA PRO A 192 -4.14 15.69 0.29
C PRO A 192 -3.47 14.39 0.74
N VAL A 193 -4.01 13.79 1.80
CA VAL A 193 -3.58 12.48 2.30
C VAL A 193 -4.45 11.41 1.65
N GLN A 194 -3.85 10.64 0.73
CA GLN A 194 -4.56 9.56 0.06
C GLN A 194 -4.73 8.36 0.99
N ALA A 195 -5.93 7.80 1.02
CA ALA A 195 -6.23 6.57 1.71
C ALA A 195 -5.71 5.38 0.89
N VAL A 196 -4.74 4.66 1.42
CA VAL A 196 -4.19 3.46 0.79
C VAL A 196 -4.69 2.23 1.56
N PRO A 197 -5.63 1.44 1.00
CA PRO A 197 -6.11 0.25 1.67
C PRO A 197 -4.97 -0.71 1.97
N LEU A 198 -4.92 -1.24 3.20
CA LEU A 198 -3.99 -2.30 3.59
C LEU A 198 -4.15 -3.52 2.68
N GLY A 199 -5.37 -3.84 2.23
CA GLY A 199 -5.62 -5.06 1.50
C GLY A 199 -5.62 -6.29 2.42
N PRO A 200 -5.35 -7.50 1.89
CA PRO A 200 -5.53 -8.76 2.63
C PRO A 200 -4.30 -9.15 3.47
N PHE A 201 -3.52 -8.18 3.95
CA PHE A 201 -2.28 -8.42 4.70
C PHE A 201 -2.51 -8.42 6.21
N ALA A 202 -1.71 -9.21 6.90
CA ALA A 202 -1.71 -9.23 8.35
C ALA A 202 -1.08 -7.94 8.92
N PHE A 203 -1.64 -7.45 10.01
CA PHE A 203 -1.05 -6.40 10.84
C PHE A 203 -1.40 -6.60 12.32
N SER A 204 -0.59 -6.02 13.20
CA SER A 204 -0.96 -5.81 14.60
C SER A 204 -0.46 -4.46 15.09
N ARG A 205 -1.19 -3.86 16.02
CA ARG A 205 -0.84 -2.60 16.70
C ARG A 205 -1.50 -2.58 18.08
N GLY A 206 -0.71 -2.50 19.14
CA GLY A 206 -1.18 -2.74 20.50
C GLY A 206 -2.00 -4.04 20.59
N ASP A 207 -3.20 -3.95 21.15
CA ASP A 207 -4.15 -5.07 21.28
C ASP A 207 -5.00 -5.32 20.02
N SER A 208 -4.71 -4.60 18.92
CA SER A 208 -5.46 -4.71 17.66
C SER A 208 -4.72 -5.56 16.65
N SER A 209 -5.44 -6.39 15.91
CA SER A 209 -4.82 -7.19 14.84
C SER A 209 -5.81 -7.59 13.74
N ALA A 210 -5.24 -7.94 12.59
CA ALA A 210 -5.89 -8.75 11.58
C ALA A 210 -4.90 -9.81 11.07
N ASP A 211 -5.39 -11.02 10.86
CA ASP A 211 -4.58 -12.18 10.45
C ASP A 211 -4.25 -12.17 8.95
N GLY A 212 -4.98 -11.38 8.17
CA GLY A 212 -4.89 -11.36 6.71
C GLY A 212 -5.44 -12.63 6.04
N ALA A 213 -5.37 -12.69 4.71
CA ALA A 213 -5.96 -13.80 3.96
C ALA A 213 -5.04 -15.05 3.92
N ALA A 214 -5.59 -16.25 3.95
CA ALA A 214 -4.80 -17.49 3.92
C ALA A 214 -3.72 -17.55 2.82
N GLY A 215 -2.49 -17.90 3.18
CA GLY A 215 -1.33 -17.96 2.26
C GLY A 215 -0.23 -16.96 2.65
N GLY A 216 0.97 -17.12 2.11
CA GLY A 216 2.08 -16.20 2.38
C GLY A 216 1.84 -14.78 1.82
N PRO A 217 2.46 -13.73 2.38
CA PRO A 217 2.21 -12.33 2.01
C PRO A 217 2.38 -12.05 0.51
N TRP A 218 3.39 -12.63 -0.13
CA TRP A 218 3.60 -12.45 -1.57
C TRP A 218 2.49 -13.08 -2.42
N ARG A 219 1.92 -14.22 -1.97
CA ARG A 219 0.76 -14.83 -2.63
C ARG A 219 -0.51 -14.01 -2.41
N GLN A 220 -0.66 -13.40 -1.25
CA GLN A 220 -1.73 -12.44 -0.99
C GLN A 220 -1.62 -11.24 -1.97
N ARG A 221 -0.43 -10.65 -2.11
CA ARG A 221 -0.16 -9.55 -3.06
C ARG A 221 -0.50 -9.94 -4.51
N LEU A 222 -0.03 -11.11 -4.97
CA LEU A 222 -0.33 -11.61 -6.32
C LEU A 222 -1.83 -11.84 -6.57
N ARG A 223 -2.59 -12.24 -5.54
CA ARG A 223 -4.06 -12.34 -5.65
C ARG A 223 -4.72 -10.96 -5.71
N GLY A 224 -4.19 -9.99 -4.96
CA GLY A 224 -4.66 -8.61 -4.95
C GLY A 224 -4.37 -7.82 -6.23
N ALA A 225 -3.40 -8.23 -7.04
CA ALA A 225 -3.08 -7.61 -8.33
C ALA A 225 -4.23 -7.75 -9.37
N SER A 226 -5.15 -8.70 -9.17
CA SER A 226 -6.33 -8.82 -10.02
C SER A 226 -7.35 -7.73 -9.70
N ARG A 227 -7.80 -6.96 -10.71
CA ARG A 227 -8.88 -5.98 -10.52
C ARG A 227 -10.15 -6.69 -10.03
N GLY A 228 -10.80 -6.11 -9.01
CA GLY A 228 -12.12 -6.53 -8.56
C GLY A 228 -13.23 -5.99 -9.48
N GLY A 229 -14.40 -6.63 -9.44
CA GLY A 229 -15.59 -6.15 -10.17
C GLY A 229 -15.73 -6.64 -11.61
N ASP A 230 -14.98 -7.67 -12.03
CA ASP A 230 -15.14 -8.22 -13.37
C ASP A 230 -16.41 -9.08 -13.54
N GLY A 231 -16.84 -9.26 -14.79
CA GLY A 231 -17.91 -10.20 -15.14
C GLY A 231 -17.52 -11.67 -14.95
N PHE A 232 -18.52 -12.55 -14.84
CA PHE A 232 -18.40 -13.98 -14.53
C PHE A 232 -17.25 -14.71 -15.24
N PHE A 233 -17.15 -14.58 -16.57
CA PHE A 233 -16.12 -15.27 -17.35
C PHE A 233 -14.70 -14.84 -16.95
N SER A 234 -14.48 -13.54 -16.72
CA SER A 234 -13.17 -13.06 -16.29
C SER A 234 -12.81 -13.64 -14.92
N THR A 235 -13.75 -13.59 -13.97
CA THR A 235 -13.55 -14.08 -12.60
C THR A 235 -13.16 -15.56 -12.55
N TYR A 236 -13.87 -16.41 -13.31
CA TYR A 236 -13.72 -17.86 -13.20
C TYR A 236 -12.79 -18.50 -14.24
N ALA A 237 -12.57 -17.87 -15.40
CA ALA A 237 -11.69 -18.41 -16.45
C ALA A 237 -10.41 -17.60 -16.62
N VAL A 238 -10.50 -16.28 -16.78
CA VAL A 238 -9.35 -15.42 -17.10
C VAL A 238 -8.43 -15.25 -15.89
N ARG A 239 -8.96 -14.86 -14.73
CA ARG A 239 -8.17 -14.54 -13.52
C ARG A 239 -7.34 -15.71 -12.97
N PRO A 240 -7.84 -16.96 -12.94
CA PRO A 240 -7.01 -18.09 -12.54
C PRO A 240 -5.83 -18.32 -13.49
N LEU A 241 -6.02 -18.06 -14.79
CA LEU A 241 -4.98 -18.22 -15.79
C LEU A 241 -3.99 -17.06 -15.75
N SER A 242 -4.46 -15.81 -15.72
CA SER A 242 -3.60 -14.62 -15.67
C SER A 242 -2.69 -14.67 -14.45
N ARG A 243 -3.19 -14.99 -13.25
CA ARG A 243 -2.34 -15.11 -12.03
C ARG A 243 -1.22 -16.14 -12.15
N LYS A 244 -1.47 -17.26 -12.84
CA LYS A 244 -0.43 -18.27 -13.10
C LYS A 244 0.63 -17.68 -14.04
N VAL A 245 0.21 -17.00 -15.10
CA VAL A 245 1.09 -16.34 -16.06
C VAL A 245 1.88 -15.20 -15.40
N THR A 246 1.25 -14.35 -14.59
CA THR A 246 1.91 -13.29 -13.80
C THR A 246 2.99 -13.89 -12.90
N GLY A 247 2.70 -14.97 -12.17
CA GLY A 247 3.70 -15.65 -11.35
C GLY A 247 4.92 -16.13 -12.15
N ILE A 248 4.70 -16.67 -13.36
CA ILE A 248 5.78 -17.07 -14.28
C ILE A 248 6.54 -15.84 -14.78
N GLY A 249 5.84 -14.80 -15.23
CA GLY A 249 6.43 -13.57 -15.76
C GLY A 249 7.31 -12.85 -14.73
N LEU A 250 6.84 -12.74 -13.48
CA LEU A 250 7.60 -12.16 -12.38
C LEU A 250 8.86 -12.98 -12.05
N ARG A 251 8.82 -14.31 -12.20
CA ARG A 251 10.02 -15.15 -12.02
C ARG A 251 11.02 -14.95 -13.16
N LEU A 252 10.54 -14.81 -14.39
CA LEU A 252 11.36 -14.62 -15.58
C LEU A 252 11.78 -13.15 -15.80
N GLY A 253 11.26 -12.21 -15.00
CA GLY A 253 11.58 -10.79 -15.11
C GLY A 253 10.96 -10.10 -16.32
N TRP A 254 9.78 -10.54 -16.77
CA TRP A 254 9.06 -9.87 -17.85
C TRP A 254 8.66 -8.44 -17.43
N SER A 255 8.84 -7.48 -18.33
CA SER A 255 8.36 -6.11 -18.11
C SER A 255 6.89 -5.99 -18.52
N PRO A 256 6.09 -5.13 -17.86
CA PRO A 256 4.71 -4.85 -18.25
C PRO A 256 4.56 -4.53 -19.73
N ASN A 257 5.41 -3.61 -20.24
CA ASN A 257 5.37 -3.21 -21.66
C ASN A 257 5.63 -4.38 -22.62
N ALA A 258 6.47 -5.35 -22.27
CA ALA A 258 6.69 -6.54 -23.09
C ALA A 258 5.46 -7.45 -23.11
N VAL A 259 4.77 -7.57 -21.97
CA VAL A 259 3.51 -8.32 -21.84
C VAL A 259 2.41 -7.66 -22.68
N THR A 260 2.25 -6.34 -22.59
CA THR A 260 1.30 -5.58 -23.42
C THR A 260 1.62 -5.70 -24.91
N ALA A 261 2.90 -5.59 -25.29
CA ALA A 261 3.29 -5.75 -26.70
C ALA A 261 2.94 -7.15 -27.23
N ALA A 262 3.13 -8.19 -26.40
CA ALA A 262 2.75 -9.55 -26.74
C ALA A 262 1.22 -9.72 -26.85
N SER A 263 0.42 -9.13 -25.94
CA SER A 263 -1.05 -9.19 -26.02
C SER A 263 -1.57 -8.54 -27.30
N VAL A 264 -1.03 -7.37 -27.66
CA VAL A 264 -1.37 -6.64 -28.89
C VAL A 264 -0.97 -7.44 -30.14
N ALA A 265 0.24 -8.00 -30.17
CA ALA A 265 0.70 -8.82 -31.30
C ALA A 265 -0.21 -10.02 -31.56
N LEU A 266 -0.68 -10.69 -30.50
CA LEU A 266 -1.65 -11.79 -30.61
C LEU A 266 -3.00 -11.32 -31.17
N GLY A 267 -3.46 -10.13 -30.78
CA GLY A 267 -4.66 -9.52 -31.34
C GLY A 267 -4.53 -9.22 -32.84
N VAL A 268 -3.39 -8.67 -33.26
CA VAL A 268 -3.10 -8.39 -34.68
C VAL A 268 -3.02 -9.68 -35.49
N LEU A 269 -2.37 -10.73 -34.96
CA LEU A 269 -2.32 -12.04 -35.61
C LEU A 269 -3.72 -12.64 -35.78
N ALA A 270 -4.57 -12.54 -34.75
CA ALA A 270 -5.96 -13.00 -34.82
C ALA A 270 -6.74 -12.26 -35.92
N ALA A 271 -6.58 -10.93 -36.03
CA ALA A 271 -7.20 -10.13 -37.08
C ALA A 271 -6.73 -10.57 -38.48
N GLY A 272 -5.43 -10.83 -38.65
CA GLY A 272 -4.86 -11.35 -39.90
C GLY A 272 -5.44 -12.72 -40.28
N LEU A 273 -5.64 -13.63 -39.31
CA LEU A 273 -6.27 -14.93 -39.54
C LEU A 273 -7.73 -14.79 -39.97
N VAL A 274 -8.49 -13.87 -39.37
CA VAL A 274 -9.88 -13.60 -39.77
C VAL A 274 -9.95 -13.07 -41.20
N ALA A 275 -9.04 -12.17 -41.57
CA ALA A 275 -8.99 -11.54 -42.88
C ALA A 275 -8.79 -12.53 -44.05
N THR A 276 -8.27 -13.74 -43.78
CA THR A 276 -8.15 -14.80 -44.80
C THR A 276 -9.49 -15.35 -45.29
N GLY A 277 -10.59 -15.12 -44.56
CA GLY A 277 -11.93 -15.64 -44.90
C GLY A 277 -12.13 -17.14 -44.63
N SER A 278 -11.13 -17.85 -44.10
CA SER A 278 -11.24 -19.28 -43.79
C SER A 278 -11.94 -19.51 -42.44
N ARG A 279 -13.07 -20.22 -42.46
CA ARG A 279 -13.83 -20.57 -41.25
C ARG A 279 -13.01 -21.32 -40.20
N GLY A 280 -12.08 -22.18 -40.63
CA GLY A 280 -11.18 -22.89 -39.70
C GLY A 280 -10.23 -21.93 -38.98
N LEU A 281 -9.72 -20.92 -39.70
CA LEU A 281 -8.85 -19.89 -39.13
C LEU A 281 -9.59 -18.93 -38.20
N TRP A 282 -10.91 -18.77 -38.35
CA TRP A 282 -11.72 -17.99 -37.42
C TRP A 282 -11.81 -18.63 -36.03
N VAL A 283 -11.85 -19.96 -35.96
CA VAL A 283 -11.82 -20.69 -34.67
C VAL A 283 -10.48 -20.44 -33.98
N VAL A 284 -9.37 -20.54 -34.72
CA VAL A 284 -8.02 -20.25 -34.19
C VAL A 284 -7.91 -18.79 -33.74
N ALA A 285 -8.39 -17.85 -34.54
CA ALA A 285 -8.41 -16.42 -34.19
C ALA A 285 -9.21 -16.16 -32.91
N SER A 286 -10.35 -16.82 -32.73
CA SER A 286 -11.17 -16.69 -31.53
C SER A 286 -10.39 -17.14 -30.28
N VAL A 287 -9.65 -18.25 -30.38
CA VAL A 287 -8.77 -18.70 -29.27
C VAL A 287 -7.65 -17.69 -29.02
N LEU A 288 -7.01 -17.15 -30.07
CA LEU A 288 -5.96 -16.15 -29.92
C LEU A 288 -6.44 -14.87 -29.23
N VAL A 289 -7.66 -14.41 -29.51
CA VAL A 289 -8.25 -13.26 -28.82
C VAL A 289 -8.42 -13.56 -27.33
N GLN A 290 -8.88 -14.77 -26.97
CA GLN A 290 -9.00 -15.14 -25.55
C GLN A 290 -7.63 -15.22 -24.86
N VAL A 291 -6.61 -15.73 -25.54
CA VAL A 291 -5.24 -15.75 -25.02
C VAL A 291 -4.67 -14.33 -24.88
N SER A 292 -4.91 -13.46 -25.87
CA SER A 292 -4.53 -12.05 -25.83
C SER A 292 -5.14 -11.36 -24.61
N LEU A 293 -6.45 -11.53 -24.36
CA LEU A 293 -7.14 -10.97 -23.19
C LEU A 293 -6.54 -11.45 -21.86
N VAL A 294 -6.17 -12.73 -21.77
CA VAL A 294 -5.54 -13.28 -20.57
C VAL A 294 -4.17 -12.64 -20.34
N ILE A 295 -3.36 -12.46 -21.39
CA ILE A 295 -2.03 -11.84 -21.31
C ILE A 295 -2.14 -10.35 -21.01
N ASP A 296 -3.15 -9.68 -21.57
CA ASP A 296 -3.45 -8.28 -21.26
C ASP A 296 -3.75 -8.11 -19.76
N CYS A 297 -4.41 -9.08 -19.13
CA CYS A 297 -4.63 -9.06 -17.68
C CYS A 297 -3.38 -9.35 -16.81
N VAL A 298 -2.21 -9.55 -17.41
CA VAL A 298 -0.93 -9.85 -16.71
C VAL A 298 -0.05 -8.60 -16.56
N ASP A 299 -0.24 -7.58 -17.40
CA ASP A 299 0.65 -6.41 -17.43
C ASP A 299 0.44 -5.45 -16.24
N GLY A 300 -0.79 -5.37 -15.72
CA GLY A 300 -1.19 -4.59 -14.55
C GLY A 300 -0.92 -5.28 -13.21
#